data_AF-A0A0K0SZ17-F1
#
_entry.id   AF-A0A0K0SZ17-F1
#
_cell.length_a   1.000
_cell.length_b   1.000
_cell.length_c   1.000
_cell.angle_alpha   90.00
_cell.angle_beta   90.00
_cell.angle_gamma   90.00
#
_symmetry.space_group_name_H-M   'P 1'
#
loop_
_entity.id
_entity.type
_entity.pdbx_description
1 polymer ?
#
loop_
_entity_poly.entity_id
_entity_poly.type
_entity_poly.pdbx_seq_one_letter_code
_entity_poly.pdbx_strand_id
1 'polypeptide(L)'
;MAEKPESAQVVVQSTDPILSQIQLFALDFAPVGWLICDGREVPIAQYMALFALLGNKYGGDGKASFALPDLRDKAPMPNMVYCLCVSGVFPQRG
;
A
#
# COMPACT_ATOMS: atom_id res chain seq x y z
N MET A 1 -22.16 -35.20 -6.46
CA MET A 1 -20.98 -34.97 -5.59
C MET A 1 -20.02 -34.13 -6.40
N ALA A 2 -20.03 -32.81 -6.20
CA ALA A 2 -19.17 -31.88 -6.92
C ALA A 2 -17.86 -31.76 -6.13
N GLU A 3 -16.75 -32.07 -6.79
CA GLU A 3 -15.40 -31.97 -6.24
C GLU A 3 -15.09 -30.51 -5.92
N LYS A 4 -14.86 -30.23 -4.64
CA LYS A 4 -14.40 -28.93 -4.14
C LYS A 4 -13.00 -28.70 -4.71
N PRO A 5 -12.73 -27.62 -5.47
CA PRO A 5 -11.40 -27.41 -6.01
C PRO A 5 -10.40 -27.22 -4.86
N GLU A 6 -9.46 -28.16 -4.82
CA GLU A 6 -8.34 -28.24 -3.91
C GLU A 6 -7.40 -27.07 -4.13
N SER A 7 -6.98 -26.47 -3.02
CA SER A 7 -6.05 -25.36 -2.84
C SER A 7 -5.01 -25.20 -3.95
N ALA A 8 -5.31 -24.35 -4.94
CA ALA A 8 -4.31 -23.87 -5.89
C ALA A 8 -3.29 -23.02 -5.12
N GLN A 9 -2.12 -23.61 -4.82
CA GLN A 9 -0.93 -22.86 -4.44
C GLN A 9 -0.45 -22.15 -5.72
N VAL A 10 -0.99 -20.95 -5.96
CA VAL A 10 -0.48 -20.07 -7.01
C VAL A 10 0.92 -19.64 -6.57
N VAL A 11 1.95 -20.23 -7.19
CA VAL A 11 3.31 -19.72 -7.09
C VAL A 11 3.34 -18.41 -7.86
N VAL A 12 2.95 -17.32 -7.19
CA VAL A 12 3.25 -15.97 -7.65
C VAL A 12 4.77 -15.85 -7.68
N GLN A 13 5.34 -15.53 -8.82
CA GLN A 13 6.76 -15.17 -8.93
C GLN A 13 6.95 -13.94 -8.02
N SER A 14 7.47 -14.16 -6.82
CA SER A 14 7.59 -13.15 -5.77
C SER A 14 8.65 -12.11 -6.14
N THR A 15 8.33 -11.18 -7.06
CA THR A 15 8.86 -9.83 -6.89
C THR A 15 8.10 -9.27 -5.71
N ASP A 16 8.76 -9.26 -4.56
CA ASP A 16 8.29 -8.50 -3.42
C ASP A 16 7.97 -7.06 -3.87
N PRO A 17 6.79 -6.52 -3.51
CA PRO A 17 6.41 -5.19 -3.93
C PRO A 17 7.43 -4.17 -3.44
N ILE A 18 7.64 -3.10 -4.20
CA ILE A 18 8.58 -2.06 -3.80
C ILE A 18 7.90 -1.16 -2.76
N LEU A 19 8.59 -0.83 -1.68
CA LEU A 19 8.10 0.11 -0.69
C LEU A 19 7.79 1.46 -1.35
N SER A 20 6.68 2.09 -1.00
CA SER A 20 6.14 3.29 -1.68
C SER A 20 5.46 3.04 -3.05
N GLN A 21 5.35 1.80 -3.53
CA GLN A 21 4.55 1.49 -4.71
C GLN A 21 3.07 1.76 -4.46
N ILE A 22 2.37 2.35 -5.44
CA ILE A 22 0.91 2.51 -5.42
C ILE A 22 0.31 1.53 -6.43
N GLN A 23 -0.70 0.77 -6.00
CA GLN A 23 -1.43 -0.17 -6.84
C GLN A 23 -2.94 0.03 -6.68
N LEU A 24 -3.67 -0.14 -7.78
CA LEU A 24 -5.12 -0.14 -7.80
C LEU A 24 -5.63 -1.56 -7.51
N PHE A 25 -6.54 -1.68 -6.55
CA PHE A 25 -7.20 -2.93 -6.22
C PHE A 25 -8.68 -2.86 -6.57
N ALA A 26 -9.21 -3.94 -7.14
CA ALA A 26 -10.65 -4.13 -7.36
C ALA A 26 -11.38 -4.59 -6.09
N LEU A 27 -10.91 -4.12 -4.93
CA LEU A 27 -11.40 -4.42 -3.59
C LEU A 27 -11.79 -3.09 -2.93
N ASP A 28 -12.62 -3.15 -1.88
CA ASP A 28 -12.96 -1.98 -1.06
C ASP A 28 -12.05 -1.83 0.18
N PHE A 29 -11.09 -2.74 0.37
CA PHE A 29 -10.20 -2.76 1.53
C PHE A 29 -8.74 -2.94 1.12
N ALA A 30 -7.83 -2.50 2.00
CA ALA A 30 -6.39 -2.72 1.82
C ALA A 30 -5.99 -4.15 2.26
N PRO A 31 -5.33 -4.93 1.38
CA PRO A 31 -4.76 -6.22 1.77
C PRO A 31 -3.57 -6.04 2.74
N VAL A 32 -3.15 -7.14 3.38
CA VAL A 32 -2.01 -7.13 4.32
C VAL A 32 -0.75 -6.60 3.62
N GLY A 33 -0.04 -5.69 4.29
CA GLY A 33 1.15 -5.03 3.75
C GLY A 33 0.86 -3.80 2.90
N TRP A 34 -0.40 -3.38 2.81
CA TRP A 34 -0.83 -2.19 2.08
C TRP A 34 -1.68 -1.27 2.96
N LEU A 35 -1.69 0.02 2.65
CA LEU A 35 -2.59 1.02 3.25
C LEU A 35 -3.36 1.74 2.14
N ILE A 36 -4.64 2.05 2.39
CA ILE A 36 -5.43 2.85 1.44
C ILE A 36 -4.81 4.25 1.34
N CYS A 37 -4.74 4.77 0.12
CA CYS A 37 -4.33 6.15 -0.16
C CYS A 37 -5.50 7.12 0.14
N ASP A 38 -5.83 7.27 1.43
CA ASP A 38 -6.97 8.06 1.90
C ASP A 38 -6.59 9.41 2.56
N GLY A 39 -5.31 9.78 2.52
CA GLY A 39 -4.82 11.02 3.12
C GLY A 39 -4.65 10.99 4.65
N ARG A 40 -4.92 9.87 5.33
CA ARG A 40 -4.73 9.78 6.78
C ARG A 40 -3.27 9.99 7.19
N GLU A 41 -3.11 10.49 8.41
CA GLU A 41 -1.83 10.52 9.10
C GLU A 41 -1.51 9.16 9.73
N VAL A 42 -0.25 8.75 9.60
CA VAL A 42 0.29 7.51 10.18
C VAL A 42 1.55 7.82 11.00
N PRO A 43 1.82 7.06 12.07
CA PRO A 43 2.98 7.29 12.92
C PRO A 43 4.28 6.92 12.20
N ILE A 44 5.26 7.83 12.21
CA ILE A 44 6.59 7.60 11.61
C ILE A 44 7.27 6.39 12.26
N ALA A 45 7.12 6.23 13.58
CA ALA A 45 7.75 5.13 14.33
C ALA A 45 7.37 3.74 13.81
N GLN A 46 6.18 3.59 13.20
CA GLN A 46 5.73 2.32 12.62
C GLN A 46 6.15 2.14 11.16
N TYR A 47 6.33 3.24 10.42
CA TYR A 47 6.59 3.23 8.98
C TYR A 47 7.85 4.01 8.62
N MET A 48 8.92 3.87 9.42
CA MET A 48 10.15 4.66 9.27
C MET A 48 10.77 4.55 7.88
N ALA A 49 10.79 3.33 7.32
CA ALA A 49 11.31 3.08 5.97
C ALA A 49 10.47 3.77 4.89
N LEU A 50 9.15 3.83 5.06
CA LEU A 50 8.26 4.52 4.13
C LEU A 50 8.43 6.04 4.24
N PHE A 51 8.56 6.56 5.46
CA PHE A 51 8.84 7.99 5.69
C PHE A 51 10.17 8.42 5.07
N ALA A 52 11.20 7.56 5.08
CA ALA A 52 12.48 7.85 4.41
C ALA A 52 12.34 8.02 2.88
N LEU A 53 11.25 7.53 2.28
CA LEU A 53 10.94 7.67 0.85
C LEU A 53 9.99 8.84 0.57
N LEU A 54 8.89 8.96 1.31
CA LEU A 54 7.84 9.96 1.06
C LEU A 54 8.10 11.30 1.76
N GLY A 55 8.78 11.27 2.91
CA GLY A 55 8.82 12.39 3.85
C GLY A 55 7.42 12.77 4.34
N ASN A 56 7.21 14.06 4.60
CA ASN A 56 5.92 14.66 4.95
C ASN A 56 5.25 15.36 3.75
N LYS A 57 5.55 14.93 2.52
CA LYS A 57 5.06 15.58 1.29
C LYS A 57 3.53 15.73 1.23
N TYR A 58 2.81 14.79 1.83
CA TYR A 58 1.35 14.77 1.81
C TYR A 58 0.72 15.33 3.09
N GLY A 59 1.52 15.81 4.05
CA GLY A 59 1.07 16.33 5.34
C GLY A 59 1.68 15.61 6.55
N GLY A 60 1.14 15.92 7.73
CA GLY A 60 1.67 15.52 9.04
C GLY A 60 2.79 16.44 9.55
N ASP A 61 3.17 16.24 10.81
CA ASP A 61 4.17 17.10 11.49
C ASP A 61 5.62 16.81 11.07
N GLY A 62 5.87 15.68 10.41
CA GLY A 62 7.21 15.26 9.97
C GLY A 62 8.17 14.87 11.11
N LYS A 63 7.73 14.95 12.38
CA LYS A 63 8.48 14.48 13.56
C LYS A 63 7.86 13.22 14.15
N ALA A 64 6.55 13.22 14.36
CA ALA A 64 5.82 12.09 14.92
C ALA A 64 4.95 11.36 13.89
N SER A 65 4.33 12.11 12.98
CA SER A 65 3.42 11.61 11.95
C SER A 65 3.78 12.12 10.55
N PHE A 66 3.34 11.39 9.54
CA PHE A 66 3.28 11.84 8.16
C PHE A 66 1.97 11.37 7.53
N ALA A 67 1.49 12.08 6.53
CA ALA A 67 0.27 11.70 5.82
C ALA A 67 0.56 10.83 4.60
N LEU A 68 -0.39 9.94 4.30
CA LEU A 68 -0.42 9.17 3.06
C LEU A 68 -0.93 10.05 1.90
N PRO A 69 -0.70 9.65 0.63
CA PRO A 69 -1.36 10.29 -0.51
C PRO A 69 -2.89 10.18 -0.38
N ASP A 70 -3.60 11.23 -0.80
CA ASP A 70 -5.05 11.19 -0.95
C ASP A 70 -5.40 10.94 -2.42
N LEU A 71 -5.85 9.71 -2.70
CA LEU A 71 -6.32 9.26 -4.01
C LEU A 71 -7.78 8.81 -3.94
N ARG A 72 -8.53 9.29 -2.94
CA ARG A 72 -9.98 9.08 -2.88
C ARG A 72 -10.63 9.73 -4.10
N ASP A 73 -11.64 9.07 -4.64
CA ASP A 73 -12.36 9.52 -5.84
C ASP A 73 -11.49 9.68 -7.10
N LYS A 74 -10.26 9.14 -7.09
CA LYS A 74 -9.38 9.08 -8.28
C LYS A 74 -9.45 7.76 -9.01
N ALA A 75 -10.14 6.77 -8.44
CA ALA A 75 -10.27 5.45 -9.04
C ALA A 75 -11.08 5.53 -10.35
N PRO A 76 -10.72 4.74 -11.38
CA PRO A 76 -11.41 4.78 -12.67
C PRO A 76 -12.83 4.20 -12.61
N MET A 77 -13.14 3.40 -11.59
CA MET A 77 -14.43 2.73 -11.41
C MET A 77 -14.82 2.72 -9.94
N PRO A 78 -16.12 2.64 -9.63
CA PRO A 78 -16.59 2.41 -8.26
C PRO A 78 -16.06 1.07 -7.71
N ASN A 79 -15.93 0.99 -6.38
CA ASN A 79 -15.42 -0.17 -5.65
C ASN A 79 -13.97 -0.55 -5.97
N MET A 80 -13.17 0.41 -6.45
CA MET A 80 -11.73 0.27 -6.58
C MET A 80 -11.02 1.24 -5.65
N VAL A 81 -9.94 0.79 -5.03
CA VAL A 81 -9.15 1.59 -4.08
C VAL A 81 -7.68 1.60 -4.48
N TYR A 82 -7.05 2.76 -4.38
CA TYR A 82 -5.60 2.87 -4.46
C TYR A 82 -5.00 2.53 -3.10
N CYS A 83 -4.03 1.63 -3.09
CA CYS A 83 -3.28 1.29 -1.91
C CYS A 83 -1.78 1.50 -2.12
N LEU A 84 -1.11 1.96 -1.08
CA LEU A 84 0.32 2.16 -0.97
C LEU A 84 0.95 0.94 -0.28
N CYS A 85 2.01 0.40 -0.85
CA CYS A 85 2.78 -0.68 -0.24
C CYS A 85 3.59 -0.16 0.95
N VAL A 86 3.38 -0.78 2.12
CA VAL A 86 4.04 -0.42 3.38
C VAL A 86 4.90 -1.55 3.96
N SER A 87 4.92 -2.71 3.33
CA SER A 87 5.68 -3.90 3.74
C SER A 87 6.35 -4.56 2.55
N GLY A 88 7.22 -3.81 1.87
CA GLY A 88 7.89 -4.23 0.65
C GLY A 88 9.41 -4.01 0.69
N VAL A 89 10.08 -4.29 -0.43
CA VAL A 89 11.52 -4.08 -0.58
C VAL A 89 11.80 -2.59 -0.68
N PHE A 90 12.73 -2.10 0.13
CA PHE A 90 13.18 -0.71 0.06
C PHE A 90 13.90 -0.47 -1.28
N PRO A 91 13.48 0.52 -2.10
CA PRO A 91 14.10 0.76 -3.39
C PRO A 91 15.55 1.23 -3.21
N GLN A 92 16.49 0.54 -3.83
CA GLN A 92 17.88 0.98 -3.90
C GLN A 92 18.04 1.98 -5.06
N ARG A 93 18.52 3.19 -4.76
CA ARG A 93 18.90 4.16 -5.80
C ARG A 93 20.21 3.68 -6.41
N GLY A 94 20.20 3.44 -7.73
CA GLY A 94 21.41 3.14 -8.53
C GLY A 94 22.23 4.39 -8.83
#